data_AF-A0A8S0FSC6-F1
#
_entry.id   AF-A0A8S0FSC6-F1
#
_cell.length_a   1.000
_cell.length_b   1.000
_cell.length_c   1.000
_cell.angle_alpha   90.00
_cell.angle_beta   90.00
_cell.angle_gamma   90.00
#
_symmetry.space_group_name_H-M   'P 1'
#
loop_
_entity.id
_entity.type
_entity.pdbx_description
1 polymer ?
#
loop_
_entity_poly.entity_id
_entity_poly.type
_entity_poly.pdbx_seq_one_letter_code
_entity_poly.pdbx_strand_id
1 'polypeptide(L)'
;MDYDHLVSQIQQLGGLEGFIAKRAMLEKMKDEILGLPEEEKRDLAALHDTARERQKQKFLEGFFIDVASIPGVGPARKAALRSFGIETAADVTRRSVKQVRGFGDHLTQAVIDWKASCERRNPSQA
;
A
#
# COMPACT_ATOMS: atom_id res chain seq x y z
N MET A 1 -53.93 -36.30 5.87
CA MET A 1 -53.17 -35.85 4.69
C MET A 1 -53.02 -34.35 4.82
N ASP A 2 -51.80 -33.89 5.05
CA ASP A 2 -51.52 -32.49 5.36
C ASP A 2 -51.45 -31.68 4.06
N TYR A 3 -52.64 -31.37 3.54
CA TYR A 3 -52.85 -30.73 2.24
C TYR A 3 -52.22 -29.33 2.21
N ASP A 4 -52.24 -28.62 3.34
CA ASP A 4 -51.63 -27.31 3.51
C ASP A 4 -50.10 -27.36 3.38
N HIS A 5 -49.48 -28.43 3.89
CA HIS A 5 -48.03 -28.63 3.76
C HIS A 5 -47.59 -28.87 2.31
N LEU A 6 -48.43 -29.56 1.52
CA LEU A 6 -48.18 -29.86 0.12
C LEU A 6 -48.41 -28.64 -0.79
N VAL A 7 -49.44 -27.84 -0.50
CA VAL A 7 -49.71 -26.56 -1.16
C VAL A 7 -48.61 -25.54 -0.84
N SER A 8 -48.13 -25.49 0.40
CA SER A 8 -47.00 -24.65 0.80
C SER A 8 -45.71 -25.01 0.05
N GLN A 9 -45.41 -26.31 -0.09
CA GLN A 9 -44.27 -26.77 -0.89
C GLN A 9 -44.40 -26.45 -2.38
N ILE A 10 -45.58 -26.58 -2.97
CA ILE A 10 -45.81 -26.25 -4.39
C ILE A 10 -45.77 -24.73 -4.63
N GLN A 11 -46.24 -23.92 -3.69
CA GLN A 11 -46.11 -22.46 -3.76
C GLN A 11 -44.64 -22.02 -3.62
N GLN A 12 -43.86 -22.68 -2.77
CA GLN A 12 -42.41 -22.47 -2.62
C GLN A 12 -41.62 -22.87 -3.88
N LEU A 13 -42.00 -23.95 -4.56
CA LEU A 13 -41.27 -24.50 -5.71
C LEU A 13 -41.76 -24.01 -7.08
N GLY A 14 -43.03 -23.66 -7.21
CA GLY A 14 -43.69 -23.33 -8.49
C GLY A 14 -44.39 -21.96 -8.54
N GLY A 15 -44.39 -21.21 -7.45
CA GLY A 15 -45.01 -19.88 -7.36
C GLY A 15 -44.08 -18.74 -7.81
N LEU A 16 -44.70 -17.58 -8.09
CA LEU A 16 -44.03 -16.32 -8.42
C LEU A 16 -42.90 -15.97 -7.42
N GLU A 17 -43.05 -16.32 -6.15
CA GLU A 17 -42.04 -16.11 -5.10
C GLU A 17 -40.76 -16.91 -5.33
N GLY A 18 -40.85 -18.20 -5.67
CA GLY A 18 -39.69 -19.04 -5.98
C GLY A 18 -38.95 -18.54 -7.23
N PHE A 19 -39.69 -18.06 -8.22
CA PHE A 19 -39.13 -17.43 -9.41
C PHE A 19 -38.43 -16.10 -9.10
N ILE A 20 -39.04 -15.23 -8.30
CA ILE A 20 -38.44 -13.96 -7.86
C ILE A 20 -37.17 -14.22 -7.05
N ALA A 21 -37.19 -15.18 -6.12
CA ALA A 21 -36.02 -15.56 -5.34
C ALA A 21 -34.89 -16.08 -6.23
N LYS A 22 -35.21 -16.94 -7.22
CA LYS A 22 -34.21 -17.46 -8.16
C LYS A 22 -33.66 -16.36 -9.07
N ARG A 23 -34.50 -15.43 -9.53
CA ARG A 23 -34.06 -14.28 -10.32
C ARG A 23 -33.14 -13.36 -9.52
N ALA A 24 -33.49 -13.03 -8.28
CA ALA A 24 -32.66 -12.21 -7.40
C ALA A 24 -31.31 -12.87 -7.11
N MET A 25 -31.28 -14.19 -6.90
CA MET A 25 -30.04 -14.95 -6.75
C MET A 25 -29.16 -14.88 -8.00
N LEU A 26 -29.75 -15.03 -9.19
CA LEU A 26 -29.02 -14.94 -10.46
C LEU A 26 -28.56 -13.52 -10.77
N GLU A 27 -29.34 -12.50 -10.45
CA GLU A 27 -28.94 -11.09 -10.55
C GLU A 27 -27.75 -10.80 -9.64
N LYS A 28 -27.79 -11.26 -8.38
CA LYS A 28 -26.65 -11.13 -7.47
C LYS A 28 -25.39 -11.82 -8.01
N MET A 29 -25.51 -13.06 -8.50
CA MET A 29 -24.37 -13.78 -9.09
C MET A 29 -23.83 -13.07 -10.34
N LYS A 30 -24.71 -12.52 -11.17
CA LYS A 30 -24.32 -11.74 -12.35
C LYS A 30 -23.56 -10.49 -11.92
N ASP A 31 -24.06 -9.76 -10.93
CA ASP A 31 -23.43 -8.53 -10.43
C ASP A 31 -22.06 -8.83 -9.80
N GLU A 32 -21.94 -9.93 -9.06
CA GLU A 32 -20.65 -10.42 -8.55
C GLU A 32 -19.67 -10.71 -9.69
N ILE A 33 -20.08 -11.49 -10.70
CA ILE A 33 -19.23 -11.81 -11.86
C ILE A 33 -18.83 -10.56 -12.63
N LEU A 34 -19.74 -9.60 -12.81
CA LEU A 34 -19.45 -8.33 -13.49
C LEU A 34 -18.54 -7.42 -12.66
N GLY A 35 -18.51 -7.57 -11.33
CA GLY A 35 -17.62 -6.85 -10.43
C GLY A 35 -16.18 -7.40 -10.39
N LEU A 36 -16.00 -8.70 -10.62
CA LEU A 36 -14.70 -9.37 -10.52
C LEU A 36 -13.57 -8.72 -11.35
N PRO A 37 -13.77 -8.31 -12.62
CA PRO A 37 -12.68 -7.71 -13.41
C PRO A 37 -12.17 -6.39 -12.84
N GLU A 38 -13.05 -5.58 -12.23
CA GLU A 38 -12.64 -4.33 -11.60
C GLU A 38 -11.91 -4.57 -10.27
N GLU A 39 -12.29 -5.62 -9.54
CA GLU A 39 -11.57 -6.06 -8.35
C GLU A 39 -10.18 -6.60 -8.71
N GLU A 40 -10.10 -7.50 -9.70
CA GLU A 40 -8.83 -8.03 -10.23
C GLU A 40 -7.90 -6.90 -10.70
N LYS A 41 -8.43 -5.91 -11.43
CA LYS A 41 -7.67 -4.76 -11.88
C LYS A 41 -7.11 -3.94 -10.72
N ARG A 42 -7.88 -3.74 -9.65
CA ARG A 42 -7.41 -3.03 -8.44
C ARG A 42 -6.32 -3.81 -7.73
N ASP A 43 -6.49 -5.12 -7.58
CA ASP A 43 -5.53 -5.98 -6.91
C ASP A 43 -4.21 -6.07 -7.69
N LEU A 44 -4.28 -6.20 -9.02
CA LEU A 44 -3.11 -6.15 -9.89
C LEU A 44 -2.38 -4.82 -9.78
N ALA A 45 -3.11 -3.69 -9.80
CA ALA A 45 -2.52 -2.37 -9.61
C ALA A 45 -1.82 -2.26 -8.24
N ALA A 46 -2.46 -2.70 -7.16
CA ALA A 46 -1.89 -2.70 -5.82
C ALA A 46 -0.63 -3.58 -5.71
N LEU A 47 -0.61 -4.74 -6.38
CA LEU A 47 0.57 -5.61 -6.46
C LEU A 47 1.73 -4.93 -7.18
N HIS A 48 1.46 -4.30 -8.33
CA HIS A 48 2.49 -3.57 -9.09
C HIS A 48 3.06 -2.40 -8.29
N ASP A 49 2.21 -1.62 -7.61
CA ASP A 49 2.64 -0.51 -6.76
C ASP A 49 3.49 -1.00 -5.58
N THR A 50 3.07 -2.09 -4.93
CA THR A 50 3.82 -2.70 -3.82
C THR A 50 5.18 -3.24 -4.30
N ALA A 51 5.24 -3.86 -5.47
CA ALA A 51 6.49 -4.35 -6.04
C ALA A 51 7.46 -3.19 -6.36
N ARG A 52 6.94 -2.12 -6.96
CA ARG A 52 7.72 -0.91 -7.27
C ARG A 52 8.27 -0.25 -6.00
N GLU A 53 7.45 -0.13 -4.95
CA GLU A 53 7.88 0.46 -3.69
C GLU A 53 8.96 -0.39 -3.01
N ARG A 54 8.82 -1.72 -3.02
CA ARG A 54 9.86 -2.63 -2.50
C ARG A 54 11.17 -2.51 -3.28
N GLN A 55 11.11 -2.43 -4.61
CA GLN A 55 12.30 -2.25 -5.44
C GLN A 55 12.99 -0.90 -5.14
N LYS A 56 12.19 0.17 -5.00
CA LYS A 56 12.69 1.49 -4.61
C LYS A 56 13.35 1.46 -3.24
N GLN A 57 12.70 0.85 -2.25
CA GLN A 57 13.22 0.72 -0.89
C GLN A 57 14.57 0.00 -0.90
N LYS A 58 14.65 -1.16 -1.55
CA LYS A 58 15.88 -1.94 -1.67
C LYS A 58 17.02 -1.18 -2.37
N PHE A 59 16.70 -0.37 -3.37
CA PHE A 59 17.69 0.50 -4.02
C PHE A 59 18.20 1.58 -3.05
N LEU A 60 17.31 2.18 -2.26
CA LEU A 60 17.67 3.21 -1.27
C LEU A 60 18.46 2.67 -0.08
N GLU A 61 18.28 1.39 0.28
CA GLU A 61 19.07 0.70 1.32
C GLU A 61 20.57 0.68 0.98
N GLY A 62 20.94 0.74 -0.30
CA GLY A 62 22.35 0.83 -0.72
C GLY A 62 23.04 2.17 -0.43
N PHE A 63 22.28 3.21 -0.04
CA PHE A 63 22.80 4.56 0.18
C PHE A 63 22.93 4.86 1.67
N PHE A 64 24.12 4.59 2.22
CA PHE A 64 24.41 4.81 3.63
C PHE A 64 24.64 6.28 3.97
N ILE A 65 24.16 6.69 5.14
CA ILE A 65 24.30 8.06 5.65
C ILE A 65 25.73 8.41 6.05
N ASP A 66 26.54 7.41 6.40
CA ASP A 66 27.94 7.61 6.82
C ASP A 66 28.79 8.18 5.67
N VAL A 67 28.60 7.67 4.46
CA VAL A 67 29.32 8.12 3.25
C VAL A 67 28.59 9.26 2.52
N ALA A 68 27.38 9.61 2.95
CA ALA A 68 26.59 10.65 2.31
C ALA A 68 27.18 12.05 2.50
N SER A 69 27.22 12.85 1.43
CA SER A 69 27.56 14.26 1.53
C SER A 69 26.30 15.09 1.69
N ILE A 70 25.92 15.38 2.94
CA ILE A 70 24.71 16.13 3.27
C ILE A 70 25.12 17.48 3.90
N PRO A 71 24.72 18.62 3.31
CA PRO A 71 25.07 19.95 3.83
C PRO A 71 24.68 20.13 5.29
N GLY A 72 25.64 20.54 6.12
CA GLY A 72 25.43 20.76 7.55
C GLY A 72 25.27 19.50 8.40
N VAL A 73 25.37 18.29 7.83
CA VAL A 73 25.29 17.03 8.58
C VAL A 73 26.68 16.38 8.65
N GLY A 74 27.47 16.84 9.63
CA GLY A 74 28.80 16.29 9.92
C GLY A 74 28.78 14.97 10.71
N PRO A 75 29.95 14.41 11.04
CA PRO A 75 30.08 13.09 11.67
C PRO A 75 29.26 12.89 12.94
N ALA A 76 29.23 13.89 13.84
CA ALA A 76 28.45 13.81 15.08
C ALA A 76 26.92 13.72 14.81
N ARG A 77 26.43 14.45 13.81
CA ARG A 77 25.01 14.42 13.41
C ARG A 77 24.66 13.12 12.69
N LYS A 78 25.56 12.58 11.88
CA LYS A 78 25.42 11.24 11.27
C LYS A 78 25.34 10.15 12.34
N ALA A 79 26.21 10.20 13.35
CA ALA A 79 26.17 9.27 14.48
C ALA A 79 24.85 9.35 15.26
N ALA A 80 24.30 10.56 15.45
CA ALA A 80 22.99 10.74 16.08
C ALA A 80 21.85 10.13 15.24
N LEU A 81 21.87 10.30 13.92
CA LEU A 81 20.89 9.68 13.01
C LEU A 81 20.96 8.14 13.08
N ARG A 82 22.17 7.56 13.05
CA ARG A 82 22.37 6.11 13.20
C ARG A 82 21.88 5.58 14.54
N SER A 83 22.15 6.30 15.63
CA SER A 83 21.66 5.93 16.96
C SER A 83 20.13 5.93 17.05
N PHE A 84 19.46 6.64 16.14
CA PHE A 84 18.01 6.68 16.02
C PHE A 84 17.46 5.68 14.96
N GLY A 85 18.31 4.81 14.43
CA GLY A 85 17.96 3.80 13.42
C GLY A 85 17.89 4.33 11.98
N ILE A 86 18.44 5.51 11.71
CA ILE A 86 18.50 6.07 10.35
C ILE A 86 19.90 5.82 9.80
N GLU A 87 20.05 4.70 9.09
CA GLU A 87 21.35 4.26 8.56
C GLU A 87 21.46 4.48 7.05
N THR A 88 20.35 4.36 6.34
CA THR A 88 20.27 4.44 4.89
C THR A 88 19.28 5.51 4.42
N ALA A 89 19.30 5.85 3.13
CA ALA A 89 18.30 6.72 2.52
C ALA A 89 16.87 6.13 2.60
N ALA A 90 16.76 4.81 2.76
CA ALA A 90 15.49 4.10 2.88
C ALA A 90 14.81 4.37 4.24
N ASP A 91 15.61 4.60 5.29
CA ASP A 91 15.14 4.86 6.67
C ASP A 91 14.75 6.32 6.91
N VAL A 92 15.13 7.20 5.97
CA VAL A 92 14.86 8.64 6.07
C VAL A 92 13.37 8.89 5.87
N THR A 93 12.73 9.36 6.94
CA THR A 93 11.41 9.98 6.91
C THR A 93 11.47 11.33 7.61
N ARG A 94 10.61 12.27 7.21
CA ARG A 94 10.58 13.59 7.85
C ARG A 94 10.32 13.49 9.36
N ARG A 95 9.51 12.51 9.76
CA ARG A 95 9.21 12.22 11.16
C ARG A 95 10.42 11.67 11.91
N SER A 96 11.10 10.65 11.37
CA SER A 96 12.26 10.04 12.03
C SER A 96 13.38 11.04 12.23
N VAL A 97 13.66 11.88 11.22
CA VAL A 97 14.72 12.90 11.31
C VAL A 97 14.37 14.00 12.32
N LYS A 98 13.13 14.49 12.34
CA LYS A 98 12.69 15.52 13.32
C LYS A 98 12.75 15.06 14.77
N GLN A 99 12.63 13.76 15.02
CA GLN A 99 12.72 13.21 16.37
C GLN A 99 14.16 13.15 16.89
N VAL A 100 15.16 13.24 16.01
CA VAL A 100 16.57 13.25 16.40
C VAL A 100 16.93 14.59 17.03
N ARG A 101 17.40 14.56 18.27
CA ARG A 101 17.81 15.75 19.00
C ARG A 101 18.90 16.51 18.21
N GLY A 102 18.67 17.80 17.97
CA GLY A 102 19.59 18.65 17.21
C GLY A 102 19.32 18.72 15.71
N PHE A 103 18.27 18.06 15.21
CA PHE A 103 17.76 18.21 13.85
C PHE A 103 16.55 19.15 13.81
N GLY A 104 16.80 20.42 13.49
CA GLY A 104 15.74 21.39 13.18
C GLY A 104 15.19 21.22 11.76
N ASP A 105 14.25 22.08 11.37
CA ASP A 105 13.59 22.03 10.05
C ASP A 105 14.58 22.08 8.88
N HIS A 106 15.61 22.94 8.96
CA HIS A 106 16.61 23.07 7.89
C HIS A 106 17.42 21.79 7.69
N LEU A 107 17.92 21.18 8.77
CA LEU A 107 18.69 19.93 8.69
C LEU A 107 17.80 18.76 8.29
N THR A 108 16.55 18.76 8.76
CA THR A 108 15.55 17.79 8.31
C THR A 108 15.36 17.88 6.80
N GLN A 109 15.21 19.10 6.27
CA GLN A 109 15.06 19.29 4.83
C GLN A 109 16.30 18.83 4.06
N ALA A 110 17.51 19.14 4.54
CA ALA A 110 18.75 18.69 3.89
C ALA A 110 18.85 17.15 3.79
N VAL A 111 18.43 16.42 4.83
CA VAL A 111 18.41 14.94 4.80
C VAL A 111 17.32 14.41 3.85
N ILE A 112 16.16 15.06 3.79
CA ILE A 112 15.08 14.72 2.85
C ILE A 112 15.50 14.99 1.40
N ASP A 113 16.16 16.12 1.13
CA ASP A 113 16.66 16.48 -0.19
C ASP A 113 17.75 15.50 -0.65
N TRP A 114 18.59 15.05 0.28
CA TRP A 114 19.55 13.98 0.02
C TRP A 114 18.85 12.68 -0.38
N LYS A 115 17.82 12.23 0.35
CA LYS A 115 17.01 11.07 -0.06
C LYS A 115 16.45 11.26 -1.47
N ALA A 116 15.87 12.43 -1.77
CA ALA A 116 15.34 12.74 -3.10
C ALA A 116 16.43 12.76 -4.19
N SER A 117 17.68 13.08 -3.84
CA SER A 117 18.83 12.97 -4.76
C SER A 117 19.20 11.51 -5.07
N CYS A 118 19.11 10.62 -4.07
CA CYS A 118 19.30 9.18 -4.26
C CYS A 118 18.16 8.60 -5.10
N GLU A 119 16.92 9.00 -4.86
CA GLU A 119 15.75 8.55 -5.65
C GLU A 119 15.89 8.92 -7.13
N ARG A 120 16.36 10.13 -7.45
CA ARG A 120 16.62 10.55 -8.84
C ARG A 120 17.69 9.73 -9.56
N ARG A 121 18.59 9.09 -8.82
CA ARG A 121 19.61 8.19 -9.38
C ARG A 121 19.06 6.80 -9.65
N ASN A 122 17.84 6.48 -9.23
CA ASN A 122 17.24 5.18 -9.47
C ASN A 122 16.91 5.02 -10.95
N PRO A 123 17.61 4.13 -11.69
CA PRO A 123 17.36 3.94 -13.12
C PRO A 123 15.98 3.33 -13.40
N SER A 124 15.29 2.77 -12.40
CA SER A 124 13.94 2.22 -12.54
C SER A 124 12.83 3.29 -12.54
N GLN A 125 13.16 4.58 -12.45
CA GLN A 125 12.21 5.70 -12.59
C GLN A 125 12.33 6.46 -13.92
N ALA A 126 13.33 6.17 -14.75
CA ALA A 126 13.49 6.71 -16.10
C ALA A 126 12.74 5.84 -17.12
#